data_AF-A0A4R6IEI9-F1
#
_entry.id   AF-A0A4R6IEI9-F1
#
_cell.length_a   1.000
_cell.length_b   1.000
_cell.length_c   1.000
_cell.angle_alpha   90.00
_cell.angle_beta   90.00
_cell.angle_gamma   90.00
#
_symmetry.space_group_name_H-M   'P 1'
#
loop_
_entity.id
_entity.type
_entity.pdbx_description
1 polymer ?
#
loop_
_entity_poly.entity_id
_entity_poly.type
_entity_poly.pdbx_seq_one_letter_code
_entity_poly.pdbx_strand_id
1 'polypeptide(L)'
;MMKLTMMKIRIKNSVLLIAMLSLISMSSCQSNNKKSAEEKSTPVSVPEANKSTGGDKISLTPLERGKLMDLEKIDFERADLDKLFEKLAYLKSYEMGAYNIKYNGDKPLVIKRFALYNISDMRMIDRYAKRNVDVINKGQMYGDTSTIDRTVPVLGLKDADLRAFGYWGKENIIFNKVFTSSTKKQKLIRLRLQSDELSGVTEKTYHELVELINAKYKNTSAKASPQGDGRADSYEWRMKDKVVQLSFNKDGAMSYITLVHAFINPDTKGYLPEFGN
;
A
#
# COMPACT_ATOMS: atom_id res chain seq x y z
N MET A 1 25.67 57.71 11.21
CA MET A 1 26.06 56.45 11.91
C MET A 1 25.30 55.33 11.23
N MET A 2 25.84 54.23 10.69
CA MET A 2 27.15 53.59 10.81
C MET A 2 27.41 52.73 9.54
N LYS A 3 28.66 52.81 9.07
CA LYS A 3 29.45 52.04 8.08
C LYS A 3 28.87 50.76 7.42
N LEU A 4 28.85 50.77 6.08
CA LEU A 4 29.15 49.59 5.25
C LEU A 4 30.67 49.57 5.00
N THR A 5 31.33 48.46 5.35
CA THR A 5 32.73 48.21 4.98
C THR A 5 32.78 46.94 4.14
N MET A 6 33.22 47.08 2.89
CA MET A 6 33.64 45.97 2.05
C MET A 6 34.88 45.29 2.65
N MET A 7 35.00 43.96 2.50
CA MET A 7 36.31 43.38 2.21
C MET A 7 36.21 42.12 1.35
N LYS A 8 36.97 42.18 0.26
CA LYS A 8 37.28 41.17 -0.75
C LYS A 8 38.41 40.24 -0.26
N ILE A 9 38.70 39.20 -1.07
CA ILE A 9 39.99 38.44 -1.20
C ILE A 9 40.14 37.26 -0.20
N ARG A 10 40.59 36.03 -0.54
CA ARG A 10 41.24 35.42 -1.73
C ARG A 10 41.10 33.88 -1.66
N ILE A 11 41.12 33.24 -2.82
CA ILE A 11 41.43 31.82 -3.03
C ILE A 11 42.96 31.61 -2.88
N LYS A 12 43.39 30.50 -2.26
CA LYS A 12 44.69 29.86 -2.53
C LYS A 12 44.65 28.35 -2.27
N ASN A 13 45.04 27.60 -3.30
CA ASN A 13 45.40 26.18 -3.30
C ASN A 13 46.46 25.85 -2.25
N SER A 14 46.45 24.61 -1.74
CA SER A 14 47.67 23.87 -1.39
C SER A 14 47.41 22.35 -1.39
N VAL A 15 48.25 21.68 -2.16
CA VAL A 15 48.44 20.23 -2.33
C VAL A 15 49.56 19.78 -1.38
N LEU A 16 49.43 18.62 -0.72
CA LEU A 16 50.47 17.60 -0.39
C LEU A 16 49.92 16.69 0.75
N LEU A 17 49.77 15.36 0.61
CA LEU A 17 50.73 14.25 0.49
C LEU A 17 51.29 13.75 1.85
N ILE A 18 51.54 12.42 1.91
CA ILE A 18 52.23 11.58 2.93
C ILE A 18 51.22 10.82 3.82
N ALA A 19 50.92 9.52 3.68
CA ALA A 19 51.64 8.26 3.44
C ALA A 19 52.20 7.56 4.70
N MET A 20 51.93 6.24 4.74
CA MET A 20 52.73 5.14 5.31
C MET A 20 52.48 4.58 6.74
N LEU A 21 52.16 3.27 6.70
CA LEU A 21 52.61 2.13 7.55
C LEU A 21 52.22 2.12 9.05
N SER A 22 51.86 1.00 9.68
CA SER A 22 52.56 -0.29 9.65
C SER A 22 51.70 -1.50 10.07
N LEU A 23 52.13 -2.64 9.54
CA LEU A 23 51.71 -4.03 9.66
C LEU A 23 52.31 -4.72 10.91
N ILE A 24 51.95 -6.01 11.12
CA ILE A 24 52.57 -7.07 11.97
C ILE A 24 51.85 -7.24 13.35
N SER A 25 51.40 -8.43 13.79
CA SER A 25 51.94 -9.80 13.65
C SER A 25 50.86 -10.89 13.75
N MET A 26 51.13 -11.99 13.04
CA MET A 26 50.61 -13.33 13.31
C MET A 26 51.34 -13.95 14.51
N SER A 27 50.64 -14.79 15.29
CA SER A 27 51.19 -16.07 15.78
C SER A 27 50.07 -17.01 16.20
N SER A 28 50.08 -18.16 15.56
CA SER A 28 49.26 -19.34 15.75
C SER A 28 49.72 -20.15 16.98
N CYS A 29 48.77 -20.78 17.68
CA CYS A 29 49.02 -22.03 18.39
C CYS A 29 47.74 -22.88 18.37
N GLN A 30 47.88 -24.13 17.90
CA GLN A 30 46.84 -25.13 17.75
C GLN A 30 46.42 -25.73 19.11
N SER A 31 45.15 -26.12 19.27
CA SER A 31 44.80 -27.54 19.41
C SER A 31 43.28 -27.81 19.42
N ASN A 32 42.91 -28.76 18.56
CA ASN A 32 41.93 -29.84 18.74
C ASN A 32 40.42 -29.60 18.91
N ASN A 33 39.73 -30.04 17.84
CA ASN A 33 38.58 -30.96 17.84
C ASN A 33 37.26 -30.50 18.49
N LYS A 34 36.28 -30.18 17.64
CA LYS A 34 35.18 -31.11 17.35
C LYS A 34 34.36 -30.69 16.13
N LYS A 35 34.11 -31.67 15.27
CA LYS A 35 33.19 -31.67 14.13
C LYS A 35 31.82 -31.12 14.53
N SER A 36 31.29 -30.21 13.73
CA SER A 36 29.85 -30.11 13.44
C SER A 36 29.70 -29.51 12.05
N ALA A 37 29.07 -30.28 11.18
CA ALA A 37 28.95 -30.03 9.77
C ALA A 37 28.24 -28.71 9.46
N GLU A 38 28.73 -28.05 8.40
CA GLU A 38 27.99 -27.05 7.64
C GLU A 38 26.71 -27.69 7.09
N GLU A 39 25.55 -27.33 7.64
CA GLU A 39 24.30 -27.38 6.89
C GLU A 39 24.00 -25.98 6.35
N LYS A 40 24.19 -25.86 5.04
CA LYS A 40 23.72 -24.75 4.22
C LYS A 40 22.25 -24.47 4.54
N SER A 41 21.98 -23.31 5.13
CA SER A 41 20.62 -22.80 5.31
C SER A 41 20.02 -22.44 3.94
N THR A 42 19.28 -23.36 3.34
CA THR A 42 18.31 -23.06 2.28
C THR A 42 17.14 -22.26 2.87
N PRO A 43 16.75 -21.11 2.29
CA PRO A 43 15.56 -20.38 2.73
C PRO A 43 14.33 -20.86 1.94
N VAL A 44 13.46 -21.67 2.56
CA VAL A 44 12.11 -22.02 2.04
C VAL A 44 11.26 -22.33 3.29
N SER A 45 10.04 -21.81 3.52
CA SER A 45 8.90 -21.63 2.62
C SER A 45 8.04 -20.42 3.02
N VAL A 46 7.66 -19.62 2.02
CA VAL A 46 6.44 -18.80 2.03
C VAL A 46 5.27 -19.75 2.24
N PRO A 47 4.22 -19.43 3.03
CA PRO A 47 3.01 -20.24 3.00
C PRO A 47 2.47 -20.21 1.57
N GLU A 48 2.47 -21.37 0.90
CA GLU A 48 1.86 -21.50 -0.42
C GLU A 48 0.45 -20.94 -0.35
N ALA A 49 0.23 -19.87 -1.12
CA ALA A 49 -1.11 -19.47 -1.48
C ALA A 49 -1.74 -20.69 -2.13
N ASN A 50 -2.75 -21.26 -1.46
CA ASN A 50 -3.62 -22.27 -2.05
C ASN A 50 -3.89 -21.90 -3.50
N LYS A 51 -3.48 -22.78 -4.44
CA LYS A 51 -3.78 -22.65 -5.87
C LYS A 51 -5.28 -22.38 -6.00
N SER A 52 -5.60 -21.14 -6.31
CA SER A 52 -6.93 -20.74 -6.73
C SER A 52 -7.26 -21.52 -7.99
N THR A 53 -8.28 -22.35 -7.91
CA THR A 53 -8.88 -23.01 -9.06
C THR A 53 -9.51 -21.95 -9.98
N GLY A 54 -9.02 -21.89 -11.22
CA GLY A 54 -9.77 -21.53 -12.43
C GLY A 54 -10.41 -20.14 -12.48
N GLY A 55 -9.60 -19.11 -12.62
CA GLY A 55 -10.01 -17.83 -13.21
C GLY A 55 -8.76 -17.17 -13.77
N ASP A 56 -8.71 -16.95 -15.09
CA ASP A 56 -7.52 -16.42 -15.75
C ASP A 56 -7.14 -15.07 -15.13
N LYS A 57 -6.03 -15.06 -14.37
CA LYS A 57 -5.43 -13.84 -13.84
C LYS A 57 -4.88 -13.04 -15.03
N ILE A 58 -5.47 -11.88 -15.29
CA ILE A 58 -4.99 -10.98 -16.34
C ILE A 58 -3.68 -10.35 -15.84
N SER A 59 -2.59 -10.62 -16.54
CA SER A 59 -1.30 -9.95 -16.30
C SER A 59 -1.40 -8.52 -16.81
N LEU A 60 -1.37 -7.55 -15.90
CA LEU A 60 -1.44 -6.13 -16.21
C LEU A 60 -0.06 -5.49 -16.06
N THR A 61 0.16 -4.40 -16.81
CA THR A 61 1.29 -3.50 -16.58
C THR A 61 1.19 -2.96 -15.14
N PRO A 62 2.28 -3.01 -14.35
CA PRO A 62 2.27 -2.47 -12.99
C PRO A 62 1.97 -0.98 -12.96
N LEU A 63 1.33 -0.53 -11.87
CA LEU A 63 1.19 0.89 -11.57
C LEU A 63 2.54 1.48 -11.18
N GLU A 64 2.83 2.66 -11.70
CA GLU A 64 4.10 3.35 -11.51
C GLU A 64 3.85 4.83 -11.19
N ARG A 65 4.62 5.36 -10.24
CA ARG A 65 4.58 6.78 -9.91
C ARG A 65 5.09 7.62 -11.07
N GLY A 66 4.40 8.73 -11.36
CA GLY A 66 4.71 9.61 -12.49
C GLY A 66 4.35 9.04 -13.87
N LYS A 67 3.83 7.80 -13.95
CA LYS A 67 3.33 7.20 -15.18
C LYS A 67 1.85 6.91 -15.03
N LEU A 68 1.05 7.93 -15.37
CA LEU A 68 -0.39 7.87 -15.20
C LEU A 68 -1.00 6.76 -16.06
N MET A 69 -1.74 5.86 -15.40
CA MET A 69 -2.56 4.83 -16.05
C MET A 69 -4.05 5.12 -15.84
N ASP A 70 -4.85 4.80 -16.85
CA ASP A 70 -6.31 4.84 -16.73
C ASP A 70 -6.80 3.73 -15.81
N LEU A 71 -7.08 4.07 -14.55
CA LEU A 71 -7.56 3.17 -13.52
C LEU A 71 -8.97 2.64 -13.85
N GLU A 72 -9.73 3.34 -14.70
CA GLU A 72 -11.04 2.88 -15.12
C GLU A 72 -10.97 1.57 -15.93
N LYS A 73 -9.87 1.39 -16.68
CA LYS A 73 -9.65 0.23 -17.56
C LYS A 73 -9.10 -1.01 -16.84
N ILE A 74 -8.77 -0.88 -15.56
CA ILE A 74 -8.24 -1.98 -14.75
C ILE A 74 -9.39 -2.79 -14.17
N ASP A 75 -9.42 -4.09 -14.48
CA ASP A 75 -10.29 -5.04 -13.78
C ASP A 75 -9.64 -5.43 -12.44
N PHE A 76 -9.86 -4.61 -11.42
CA PHE A 76 -9.31 -4.84 -10.08
C PHE A 76 -9.82 -6.14 -9.42
N GLU A 77 -10.99 -6.65 -9.82
CA GLU A 77 -11.55 -7.89 -9.26
C GLU A 77 -10.77 -9.13 -9.72
N ARG A 78 -10.19 -9.07 -10.93
CA ARG A 78 -9.41 -10.16 -11.53
C ARG A 78 -7.89 -9.94 -11.49
N ALA A 79 -7.45 -8.72 -11.21
CA ALA A 79 -6.05 -8.37 -11.18
C ALA A 79 -5.28 -9.09 -10.04
N ASP A 80 -4.05 -9.48 -10.33
CA ASP A 80 -3.10 -9.83 -9.27
C ASP A 80 -2.58 -8.54 -8.62
N LEU A 81 -3.17 -8.16 -7.48
CA LEU A 81 -2.88 -6.88 -6.83
C LEU A 81 -1.42 -6.73 -6.38
N ASP A 82 -0.76 -7.83 -6.01
CA ASP A 82 0.66 -7.77 -5.62
C ASP A 82 1.54 -7.47 -6.83
N LYS A 83 1.22 -8.02 -8.01
CA LYS A 83 1.89 -7.67 -9.28
C LYS A 83 1.53 -6.26 -9.73
N LEU A 84 0.26 -5.87 -9.65
CA LEU A 84 -0.19 -4.55 -10.05
C LEU A 84 0.52 -3.45 -9.24
N PHE A 85 0.81 -3.71 -7.96
CA PHE A 85 1.48 -2.76 -7.06
C PHE A 85 2.99 -3.00 -6.92
N GLU A 86 3.59 -3.90 -7.70
CA GLU A 86 4.98 -4.35 -7.47
C GLU A 86 6.03 -3.25 -7.62
N LYS A 87 5.70 -2.14 -8.30
CA LYS A 87 6.56 -0.96 -8.46
C LYS A 87 6.20 0.19 -7.52
N LEU A 88 5.15 0.02 -6.72
CA LEU A 88 4.72 1.00 -5.73
C LEU A 88 5.30 0.65 -4.35
N ALA A 89 5.52 1.67 -3.53
CA ALA A 89 5.75 1.50 -2.10
C ALA A 89 4.41 1.23 -1.40
N TYR A 90 4.22 0.03 -0.85
CA TYR A 90 2.97 -0.35 -0.22
C TYR A 90 3.14 -1.23 1.02
N LEU A 91 2.18 -1.11 1.93
CA LEU A 91 2.02 -1.98 3.09
C LEU A 91 0.99 -3.04 2.76
N LYS A 92 1.28 -4.31 3.07
CA LYS A 92 0.32 -5.41 3.08
C LYS A 92 0.07 -5.84 4.53
N SER A 93 -1.15 -5.62 5.04
CA SER A 93 -1.59 -6.05 6.37
C SER A 93 -2.36 -7.36 6.28
N TYR A 94 -2.14 -8.25 7.24
CA TYR A 94 -2.90 -9.48 7.43
C TYR A 94 -3.72 -9.32 8.71
N GLU A 95 -4.98 -8.96 8.55
CA GLU A 95 -5.90 -8.86 9.69
C GLU A 95 -6.30 -10.26 10.12
N MET A 96 -6.20 -10.53 11.42
CA MET A 96 -6.48 -11.85 11.97
C MET A 96 -7.90 -11.87 12.53
N GLY A 97 -8.60 -12.98 12.31
CA GLY A 97 -9.93 -13.20 12.87
C GLY A 97 -9.92 -13.59 14.35
N ALA A 98 -11.10 -13.96 14.85
CA ALA A 98 -11.28 -14.46 16.20
C ALA A 98 -10.45 -15.72 16.46
N TYR A 99 -9.99 -15.90 17.70
CA TYR A 99 -9.13 -17.01 18.08
C TYR A 99 -9.97 -18.29 18.23
N ASN A 100 -10.04 -19.07 17.17
CA ASN A 100 -10.92 -20.24 17.09
C ASN A 100 -10.20 -21.51 16.59
N ILE A 101 -8.90 -21.46 16.31
CA ILE A 101 -8.11 -22.61 15.86
C ILE A 101 -7.10 -22.98 16.94
N LYS A 102 -7.09 -24.25 17.37
CA LYS A 102 -6.06 -24.78 18.26
C LYS A 102 -4.85 -25.25 17.45
N TYR A 103 -3.68 -24.69 17.73
CA TYR A 103 -2.45 -25.09 17.07
C TYR A 103 -1.90 -26.39 17.67
N ASN A 104 -1.70 -27.43 16.85
CA ASN A 104 -1.25 -28.75 17.32
C ASN A 104 0.15 -29.15 16.79
N GLY A 105 0.81 -28.29 16.02
CA GLY A 105 2.13 -28.58 15.46
C GLY A 105 3.22 -28.57 16.53
N ASP A 106 4.29 -29.33 16.29
CA ASP A 106 5.40 -29.49 17.24
C ASP A 106 6.41 -28.33 17.20
N LYS A 107 6.49 -27.59 16.10
CA LYS A 107 7.30 -26.35 15.97
C LYS A 107 6.40 -25.13 16.10
N PRO A 108 6.86 -23.98 16.63
CA PRO A 108 6.02 -22.79 16.68
C PRO A 108 5.56 -22.33 15.30
N LEU A 109 4.29 -21.95 15.18
CA LEU A 109 3.74 -21.27 14.01
C LEU A 109 4.06 -19.78 14.10
N VAL A 110 4.64 -19.24 13.04
CA VAL A 110 5.09 -17.84 12.96
C VAL A 110 4.20 -17.12 11.94
N ILE A 111 3.30 -16.24 12.42
CA ILE A 111 2.34 -15.52 11.56
C ILE A 111 2.82 -14.09 11.37
N LYS A 112 3.08 -13.69 10.12
CA LYS A 112 3.43 -12.30 9.80
C LYS A 112 2.16 -11.45 9.74
N ARG A 113 2.12 -10.36 10.52
CA ARG A 113 1.02 -9.38 10.51
C ARG A 113 1.14 -8.36 9.38
N PHE A 114 2.36 -8.08 8.94
CA PHE A 114 2.62 -7.07 7.92
C PHE A 114 3.74 -7.51 6.97
N ALA A 115 3.69 -7.03 5.73
CA ALA A 115 4.79 -7.04 4.79
C ALA A 115 4.94 -5.65 4.15
N LEU A 116 6.17 -5.17 4.08
CA LEU A 116 6.53 -3.89 3.46
C LEU A 116 7.15 -4.17 2.10
N TYR A 117 6.70 -3.44 1.07
CA TYR A 117 7.22 -3.56 -0.30
C TYR A 117 7.70 -2.20 -0.79
N ASN A 118 8.91 -2.17 -1.37
CA ASN A 118 9.55 -0.97 -1.93
C ASN A 118 9.57 0.26 -1.00
N ILE A 119 9.58 0.04 0.32
CA ILE A 119 9.70 1.09 1.32
C ILE A 119 11.18 1.20 1.71
N SER A 120 11.77 2.38 1.50
CA SER A 120 13.15 2.68 1.88
C SER A 120 13.26 3.56 3.14
N ASP A 121 12.15 4.09 3.65
CA ASP A 121 12.15 4.89 4.89
C ASP A 121 12.40 4.00 6.11
N MET A 122 13.59 4.15 6.69
CA MET A 122 14.02 3.40 7.89
C MET A 122 13.09 3.58 9.09
N ARG A 123 12.51 4.78 9.29
CA ARG A 123 11.59 5.00 10.41
C ARG A 123 10.32 4.17 10.25
N MET A 124 9.85 4.01 9.02
CA MET A 124 8.71 3.15 8.72
C MET A 124 9.09 1.68 8.85
N ILE A 125 10.23 1.26 8.32
CA ILE A 125 10.75 -0.11 8.47
C ILE A 125 10.84 -0.48 9.97
N ASP A 126 11.45 0.37 10.79
CA ASP A 126 11.62 0.13 12.23
C ASP A 126 10.29 0.10 12.99
N ARG A 127 9.33 0.96 12.59
CA ARG A 127 7.99 1.00 13.19
C ARG A 127 7.27 -0.33 13.00
N TYR A 128 7.36 -0.92 11.81
CA TYR A 128 6.71 -2.20 11.53
C TYR A 128 7.54 -3.38 12.04
N ALA A 129 8.87 -3.33 12.00
CA ALA A 129 9.78 -4.38 12.53
C ALA A 129 9.37 -4.89 13.91
N LYS A 130 8.94 -3.99 14.81
CA LYS A 130 8.55 -4.32 16.20
C LYS A 130 7.15 -4.94 16.35
N ARG A 131 6.33 -4.98 15.30
CA ARG A 131 4.91 -5.41 15.33
C ARG A 131 4.62 -6.60 14.42
N ASN A 132 5.66 -7.25 13.90
CA ASN A 132 5.57 -7.99 12.65
C ASN A 132 5.10 -9.42 12.74
N VAL A 133 5.13 -10.04 13.92
CA VAL A 133 5.03 -11.50 14.02
C VAL A 133 4.31 -11.93 15.30
N ASP A 134 3.34 -12.84 15.15
CA ASP A 134 2.84 -13.65 16.25
C ASP A 134 3.52 -15.01 16.24
N VAL A 135 3.92 -15.50 17.42
CA VAL A 135 4.46 -16.83 17.61
C VAL A 135 3.46 -17.66 18.39
N ILE A 136 2.90 -18.69 17.74
CA ILE A 136 1.88 -19.58 18.29
C ILE A 136 2.53 -20.93 18.61
N ASN A 137 2.51 -21.29 19.88
CA ASN A 137 3.04 -22.56 20.40
C ASN A 137 1.98 -23.66 20.39
N LYS A 138 2.44 -24.91 20.49
CA LYS A 138 1.57 -26.08 20.61
C LYS A 138 0.54 -25.91 21.74
N GLY A 139 -0.71 -26.19 21.43
CA GLY A 139 -1.84 -26.09 22.34
C GLY A 139 -2.48 -24.71 22.43
N GLN A 140 -1.85 -23.65 21.88
CA GLN A 140 -2.41 -22.29 21.91
C GLN A 140 -3.51 -22.11 20.87
N MET A 141 -4.48 -21.25 21.20
CA MET A 141 -5.51 -20.81 20.26
C MET A 141 -4.98 -19.63 19.43
N TYR A 142 -5.34 -19.60 18.15
CA TYR A 142 -5.07 -18.47 17.26
C TYR A 142 -6.22 -18.27 16.27
N GLY A 143 -6.32 -17.07 15.70
CA GLY A 143 -7.23 -16.78 14.59
C GLY A 143 -6.50 -16.98 13.26
N ASP A 144 -7.22 -17.36 12.20
CA ASP A 144 -6.68 -17.33 10.83
C ASP A 144 -6.79 -15.92 10.23
N THR A 145 -6.07 -15.64 9.15
CA THR A 145 -6.21 -14.37 8.42
C THR A 145 -7.64 -14.24 7.90
N SER A 146 -8.32 -13.18 8.29
CA SER A 146 -9.67 -12.84 7.86
C SER A 146 -9.61 -12.02 6.56
N THR A 147 -8.82 -10.96 6.56
CA THR A 147 -8.64 -10.05 5.41
C THR A 147 -7.17 -9.71 5.17
N ILE A 148 -6.90 -9.35 3.92
CA ILE A 148 -5.60 -8.89 3.45
C ILE A 148 -5.79 -7.50 2.87
N ASP A 149 -5.21 -6.52 3.55
CA ASP A 149 -5.29 -5.11 3.16
C ASP A 149 -3.99 -4.66 2.50
N ARG A 150 -4.10 -3.84 1.46
CA ARG A 150 -2.95 -3.19 0.80
C ARG A 150 -3.18 -1.70 0.76
N THR A 151 -2.16 -0.94 1.10
CA THR A 151 -2.21 0.52 1.20
C THR A 151 -1.04 1.17 0.50
N VAL A 152 -1.33 2.06 -0.44
CA VAL A 152 -0.40 2.95 -1.16
C VAL A 152 -0.84 4.41 -0.95
N PRO A 153 0.07 5.38 -0.72
CA PRO A 153 1.44 5.24 -0.23
C PRO A 153 1.49 5.07 1.28
N VAL A 154 2.69 4.76 1.76
CA VAL A 154 3.04 4.75 3.18
C VAL A 154 3.79 6.04 3.60
N LEU A 155 3.59 7.16 2.85
CA LEU A 155 4.15 8.53 3.04
C LEU A 155 5.46 8.85 2.27
N GLY A 156 5.72 10.14 2.01
CA GLY A 156 7.09 10.71 1.99
C GLY A 156 7.62 11.37 0.71
N LEU A 157 6.88 11.46 -0.40
CA LEU A 157 7.43 12.06 -1.62
C LEU A 157 7.24 13.59 -1.64
N LYS A 158 8.36 14.32 -1.59
CA LYS A 158 8.39 15.78 -1.69
C LYS A 158 7.93 16.27 -3.05
N ASP A 159 8.29 15.57 -4.12
CA ASP A 159 7.92 15.90 -5.49
C ASP A 159 6.44 15.58 -5.76
N ALA A 160 5.69 16.57 -6.26
CA ALA A 160 4.27 16.47 -6.58
C ALA A 160 4.01 15.63 -7.84
N ASP A 161 4.88 15.70 -8.84
CA ASP A 161 4.71 15.03 -10.13
C ASP A 161 4.90 13.52 -10.04
N LEU A 162 5.57 13.05 -8.97
CA LEU A 162 5.74 11.64 -8.63
C LEU A 162 4.70 11.13 -7.63
N ARG A 163 3.72 11.96 -7.23
CA ARG A 163 2.69 11.52 -6.27
C ARG A 163 1.64 10.64 -6.94
N ALA A 164 1.26 10.97 -8.16
CA ALA A 164 0.20 10.26 -8.87
C ALA A 164 0.68 8.98 -9.55
N PHE A 165 -0.22 8.00 -9.70
CA PHE A 165 0.02 6.76 -10.44
C PHE A 165 -1.08 6.46 -11.46
N GLY A 166 -2.21 7.17 -11.40
CA GLY A 166 -3.30 6.93 -12.34
C GLY A 166 -4.38 7.98 -12.31
N TYR A 167 -5.26 7.90 -13.30
CA TYR A 167 -6.42 8.77 -13.49
C TYR A 167 -7.67 7.92 -13.75
N TRP A 168 -8.86 8.53 -13.77
CA TRP A 168 -10.10 7.82 -14.06
C TRP A 168 -10.81 8.40 -15.29
N GLY A 169 -10.70 7.71 -16.43
CA GLY A 169 -11.36 8.08 -17.68
C GLY A 169 -10.79 9.34 -18.36
N LYS A 170 -10.68 10.46 -17.61
CA LYS A 170 -10.03 11.71 -18.04
C LYS A 170 -8.75 11.96 -17.23
N GLU A 171 -7.68 12.38 -17.90
CA GLU A 171 -6.35 12.55 -17.31
C GLU A 171 -6.26 13.62 -16.21
N ASN A 172 -7.20 14.56 -16.14
CA ASN A 172 -7.28 15.56 -15.07
C ASN A 172 -7.91 15.02 -13.76
N ILE A 173 -8.52 13.83 -13.78
CA ILE A 173 -9.12 13.20 -12.60
C ILE A 173 -8.12 12.20 -12.02
N ILE A 174 -7.16 12.71 -11.27
CA ILE A 174 -5.95 11.99 -10.85
C ILE A 174 -6.10 11.40 -9.45
N PHE A 175 -5.52 10.22 -9.23
CA PHE A 175 -5.42 9.55 -7.93
C PHE A 175 -3.96 9.22 -7.59
N ASN A 176 -3.64 9.32 -6.30
CA ASN A 176 -2.30 9.11 -5.77
C ASN A 176 -2.25 8.17 -4.57
N LYS A 177 -3.42 7.78 -4.02
CA LYS A 177 -3.54 6.76 -2.98
C LYS A 177 -4.50 5.66 -3.44
N VAL A 178 -4.14 4.40 -3.18
CA VAL A 178 -5.01 3.24 -3.39
C VAL A 178 -5.00 2.37 -2.15
N PHE A 179 -6.19 1.98 -1.70
CA PHE A 179 -6.40 1.03 -0.63
C PHE A 179 -7.24 -0.11 -1.16
N THR A 180 -6.80 -1.34 -0.93
CA THR A 180 -7.59 -2.54 -1.26
C THR A 180 -7.76 -3.40 -0.04
N SER A 181 -8.93 -3.99 0.14
CA SER A 181 -9.15 -5.08 1.10
C SER A 181 -9.61 -6.31 0.34
N SER A 182 -9.07 -7.47 0.69
CA SER A 182 -9.36 -8.75 0.04
C SER A 182 -9.54 -9.86 1.06
N THR A 183 -10.31 -10.91 0.72
CA THR A 183 -10.36 -12.11 1.55
C THR A 183 -9.02 -12.83 1.54
N LYS A 184 -8.79 -13.80 2.44
CA LYS A 184 -7.60 -14.67 2.40
C LYS A 184 -7.40 -15.42 1.07
N LYS A 185 -8.47 -15.60 0.29
CA LYS A 185 -8.44 -16.18 -1.07
C LYS A 185 -8.18 -15.14 -2.17
N GLN A 186 -7.79 -13.92 -1.78
CA GLN A 186 -7.51 -12.79 -2.66
C GLN A 186 -8.71 -12.29 -3.47
N LYS A 187 -9.95 -12.57 -3.04
CA LYS A 187 -11.12 -11.94 -3.65
C LYS A 187 -11.27 -10.52 -3.12
N LEU A 188 -11.37 -9.55 -4.02
CA LEU A 188 -11.49 -8.13 -3.67
C LEU A 188 -12.81 -7.86 -2.92
N ILE A 189 -12.71 -7.17 -1.79
CA ILE A 189 -13.83 -6.73 -0.95
C ILE A 189 -14.05 -5.24 -1.15
N ARG A 190 -12.95 -4.47 -1.18
CA ARG A 190 -13.01 -3.02 -1.30
C ARG A 190 -11.82 -2.50 -2.10
N LEU A 191 -12.08 -1.55 -2.98
CA LEU A 191 -11.11 -0.65 -3.58
C LEU A 191 -11.45 0.78 -3.15
N ARG A 192 -10.47 1.55 -2.71
CA ARG A 192 -10.60 2.98 -2.44
C ARG A 192 -9.46 3.71 -3.14
N LEU A 193 -9.81 4.67 -3.98
CA LEU A 193 -8.88 5.58 -4.63
C LEU A 193 -9.05 6.96 -4.00
N GLN A 194 -7.93 7.66 -3.74
CA GLN A 194 -7.96 9.03 -3.23
C GLN A 194 -7.00 9.93 -4.01
N SER A 195 -7.37 11.20 -4.12
CA SER A 195 -6.60 12.27 -4.77
C SER A 195 -5.99 13.26 -3.75
N ASP A 196 -5.77 12.80 -2.52
CA ASP A 196 -5.27 13.62 -1.42
C ASP A 196 -3.88 14.20 -1.72
N GLU A 197 -3.50 15.35 -1.17
CA GLU A 197 -2.18 15.97 -1.41
C GLU A 197 -1.82 16.26 -2.89
N LEU A 198 -2.80 16.24 -3.80
CA LEU A 198 -2.66 16.65 -5.20
C LEU A 198 -3.16 18.08 -5.40
N SER A 199 -2.38 18.89 -6.10
CA SER A 199 -2.84 20.20 -6.58
C SER A 199 -3.86 20.03 -7.71
N GLY A 200 -4.83 20.95 -7.80
CA GLY A 200 -5.78 21.00 -8.92
C GLY A 200 -7.02 20.12 -8.77
N VAL A 201 -7.17 19.43 -7.63
CA VAL A 201 -8.44 18.77 -7.29
C VAL A 201 -9.48 19.83 -6.93
N THR A 202 -10.58 19.86 -7.68
CA THR A 202 -11.63 20.88 -7.58
C THR A 202 -13.02 20.27 -7.65
N GLU A 203 -14.04 21.06 -7.29
CA GLU A 203 -15.45 20.68 -7.50
C GLU A 203 -15.75 20.41 -8.98
N LYS A 204 -15.11 21.14 -9.91
CA LYS A 204 -15.22 20.87 -11.35
C LYS A 204 -14.76 19.45 -11.70
N THR A 205 -13.55 19.07 -11.30
CA THR A 205 -13.03 17.71 -11.56
C THR A 205 -13.86 16.63 -10.86
N TYR A 206 -14.45 16.96 -9.71
CA TYR A 206 -15.36 16.08 -9.00
C TYR A 206 -16.66 15.85 -9.77
N HIS A 207 -17.32 16.91 -10.25
CA HIS A 207 -18.54 16.79 -11.05
C HIS A 207 -18.29 16.08 -12.38
N GLU A 208 -17.15 16.32 -13.03
CA GLU A 208 -16.74 15.55 -14.22
C GLU A 208 -16.64 14.05 -13.91
N LEU A 209 -16.13 13.66 -12.74
CA LEU A 209 -16.10 12.26 -12.32
C LEU A 209 -17.50 11.71 -12.04
N VAL A 210 -18.39 12.49 -11.43
CA VAL A 210 -19.80 12.11 -11.23
C VAL A 210 -20.47 11.80 -12.57
N GLU A 211 -20.26 12.65 -13.59
CA GLU A 211 -20.79 12.44 -14.94
C GLU A 211 -20.25 11.17 -15.59
N LEU A 212 -18.94 10.92 -15.49
CA LEU A 212 -18.32 9.69 -16.01
C LEU A 212 -18.87 8.44 -15.33
N ILE A 213 -19.05 8.46 -14.01
CA ILE A 213 -19.61 7.33 -13.25
C ILE A 213 -21.09 7.12 -13.62
N ASN A 214 -21.87 8.19 -13.74
CA ASN A 214 -23.26 8.11 -14.19
C ASN A 214 -23.38 7.51 -15.61
N ALA A 215 -22.50 7.93 -16.53
CA ALA A 215 -22.46 7.38 -17.88
C ALA A 215 -22.09 5.88 -17.87
N LYS A 216 -21.11 5.49 -17.03
CA LYS A 216 -20.69 4.10 -16.86
C LYS A 216 -21.80 3.22 -16.28
N TYR A 217 -22.54 3.73 -15.30
CA TYR A 217 -23.61 3.01 -14.61
C TYR A 217 -25.01 3.54 -14.98
N LYS A 218 -25.24 3.80 -16.27
CA LYS A 218 -26.48 4.40 -16.80
C LYS A 218 -27.80 3.71 -16.39
N ASN A 219 -27.74 2.45 -15.97
CA ASN A 219 -28.89 1.66 -15.53
C ASN A 219 -29.08 1.68 -14.00
N THR A 220 -28.36 2.51 -13.27
CA THR A 220 -28.40 2.60 -11.81
C THR A 220 -28.51 4.05 -11.38
N SER A 221 -29.60 4.40 -10.70
CA SER A 221 -29.79 5.74 -10.16
C SER A 221 -28.81 6.00 -9.02
N ALA A 222 -28.12 7.14 -9.07
CA ALA A 222 -27.30 7.62 -7.97
C ALA A 222 -28.18 8.14 -6.82
N LYS A 223 -27.84 7.80 -5.58
CA LYS A 223 -28.36 8.47 -4.40
C LYS A 223 -27.40 9.59 -4.01
N ALA A 224 -27.85 10.84 -4.13
CA ALA A 224 -27.13 12.00 -3.60
C ALA A 224 -27.33 12.12 -2.09
N SER A 225 -26.30 12.54 -1.37
CA SER A 225 -26.32 12.83 0.06
C SER A 225 -25.68 14.20 0.28
N PRO A 226 -26.49 15.24 0.52
CA PRO A 226 -25.99 16.58 0.74
C PRO A 226 -25.07 16.65 1.94
N GLN A 227 -23.96 17.37 1.78
CA GLN A 227 -23.05 17.71 2.86
C GLN A 227 -23.48 19.09 3.37
N GLY A 228 -24.16 19.16 4.52
CA GLY A 228 -24.85 20.35 5.03
C GLY A 228 -24.01 21.60 5.31
N ASP A 229 -22.75 21.64 4.86
CA ASP A 229 -21.78 22.72 5.00
C ASP A 229 -21.42 23.40 3.66
N GLY A 230 -22.26 23.19 2.63
CA GLY A 230 -22.07 23.79 1.32
C GLY A 230 -20.99 23.12 0.47
N ARG A 231 -20.48 21.95 0.89
CA ARG A 231 -19.64 21.09 0.04
C ARG A 231 -20.50 20.34 -0.98
N ALA A 232 -19.86 19.91 -2.08
CA ALA A 232 -20.51 19.08 -3.09
C ALA A 232 -21.08 17.79 -2.47
N ASP A 233 -22.28 17.43 -2.90
CA ASP A 233 -22.98 16.21 -2.47
C ASP A 233 -22.09 14.98 -2.64
N SER A 234 -22.19 14.04 -1.71
CA SER A 234 -21.66 12.69 -1.92
C SER A 234 -22.66 11.86 -2.73
N TYR A 235 -22.17 10.93 -3.55
CA TYR A 235 -23.00 10.08 -4.40
C TYR A 235 -22.76 8.61 -4.11
N GLU A 236 -23.82 7.81 -4.18
CA GLU A 236 -23.78 6.36 -4.07
C GLU A 236 -24.55 5.70 -5.23
N TRP A 237 -23.93 4.71 -5.89
CA TRP A 237 -24.57 3.85 -6.89
C TRP A 237 -24.59 2.42 -6.36
N ARG A 238 -25.80 1.88 -6.17
CA ARG A 238 -26.00 0.51 -5.67
C ARG A 238 -26.32 -0.43 -6.83
N MET A 239 -25.39 -1.30 -7.16
CA MET A 239 -25.56 -2.38 -8.15
C MET A 239 -25.81 -3.71 -7.44
N LYS A 240 -26.14 -4.75 -8.22
CA LYS A 240 -26.39 -6.10 -7.70
C LYS A 240 -25.17 -6.69 -6.98
N ASP A 241 -23.98 -6.40 -7.49
CA ASP A 241 -22.71 -7.02 -7.12
C ASP A 241 -21.73 -6.05 -6.44
N LYS A 242 -22.04 -4.76 -6.38
CA LYS A 242 -21.20 -3.76 -5.71
C LYS A 242 -21.94 -2.49 -5.35
N VAL A 243 -21.35 -1.71 -4.46
CA VAL A 243 -21.72 -0.33 -4.15
C VAL A 243 -20.54 0.56 -4.53
N VAL A 244 -20.81 1.62 -5.29
CA VAL A 244 -19.82 2.64 -5.62
C VAL A 244 -20.19 3.91 -4.87
N GLN A 245 -19.24 4.46 -4.13
CA GLN A 245 -19.41 5.70 -3.38
C GLN A 245 -18.37 6.71 -3.83
N LEU A 246 -18.80 7.95 -4.01
CA LEU A 246 -17.96 9.05 -4.41
C LEU A 246 -18.21 10.22 -3.45
N SER A 247 -17.13 10.77 -2.90
CA SER A 247 -17.21 11.94 -2.03
C SER A 247 -16.12 12.96 -2.36
N PHE A 248 -16.47 14.22 -2.13
CA PHE A 248 -15.57 15.36 -2.20
C PHE A 248 -15.41 15.96 -0.82
N ASN A 249 -14.18 16.16 -0.41
CA ASN A 249 -13.85 16.71 0.90
C ASN A 249 -12.90 17.89 0.75
N LYS A 250 -12.99 18.83 1.70
CA LYS A 250 -12.07 19.94 1.85
C LYS A 250 -11.45 19.87 3.24
N ASP A 251 -10.12 20.01 3.30
CA ASP A 251 -9.35 20.16 4.54
C ASP A 251 -8.43 21.37 4.40
N GLY A 252 -8.78 22.46 5.07
CA GLY A 252 -8.14 23.76 4.89
C GLY A 252 -8.21 24.24 3.43
N ALA A 253 -7.03 24.50 2.85
CA ALA A 253 -6.90 24.92 1.45
C ALA A 253 -6.88 23.75 0.44
N MET A 254 -6.85 22.51 0.92
CA MET A 254 -6.75 21.32 0.09
C MET A 254 -8.13 20.71 -0.14
N SER A 255 -8.36 20.22 -1.35
CA SER A 255 -9.54 19.44 -1.70
C SER A 255 -9.12 18.06 -2.14
N TYR A 256 -9.95 17.04 -1.88
CA TYR A 256 -9.68 15.68 -2.33
C TYR A 256 -10.96 14.91 -2.65
N ILE A 257 -10.84 14.02 -3.62
CA ILE A 257 -11.86 13.10 -4.08
C ILE A 257 -11.55 11.73 -3.46
N THR A 258 -12.59 11.06 -2.97
CA THR A 258 -12.51 9.64 -2.58
C THR A 258 -13.52 8.84 -3.38
N LEU A 259 -13.03 7.87 -4.16
CA LEU A 259 -13.85 6.91 -4.91
C LEU A 259 -13.71 5.54 -4.26
N VAL A 260 -14.80 4.94 -3.81
CA VAL A 260 -14.84 3.63 -3.18
C VAL A 260 -15.69 2.68 -4.01
N HIS A 261 -15.17 1.50 -4.30
CA HIS A 261 -15.92 0.36 -4.80
C HIS A 261 -15.94 -0.71 -3.71
N ALA A 262 -17.11 -1.01 -3.17
CA ALA A 262 -17.33 -2.09 -2.21
C ALA A 262 -18.03 -3.25 -2.92
N PHE A 263 -17.38 -4.40 -3.00
CA PHE A 263 -17.86 -5.56 -3.74
C PHE A 263 -18.70 -6.48 -2.84
N ILE A 264 -19.89 -6.81 -3.32
CA ILE A 264 -20.84 -7.70 -2.66
C ILE A 264 -20.56 -9.12 -3.16
N ASN A 265 -19.73 -9.86 -2.43
CA ASN A 265 -19.40 -11.25 -2.72
C ASN A 265 -20.14 -12.17 -1.74
N PRO A 266 -20.55 -13.39 -2.14
CA PRO A 266 -21.00 -14.42 -1.20
C PRO A 266 -20.03 -14.64 -0.03
N ASP A 267 -18.72 -14.54 -0.29
CA ASP A 267 -17.66 -14.66 0.71
C ASP A 267 -17.57 -13.44 1.64
N THR A 268 -18.22 -12.31 1.31
CA THR A 268 -18.22 -11.06 2.09
C THR A 268 -19.54 -10.78 2.81
N LYS A 269 -20.53 -11.69 2.74
CA LYS A 269 -21.86 -11.54 3.36
C LYS A 269 -21.84 -11.24 4.87
N GLY A 270 -20.76 -11.56 5.59
CA GLY A 270 -20.58 -11.25 7.02
C GLY A 270 -19.88 -9.93 7.33
N TYR A 271 -19.29 -9.25 6.35
CA TYR A 271 -18.55 -7.99 6.55
C TYR A 271 -19.38 -6.73 6.29
N LEU A 272 -20.60 -6.89 5.77
CA LEU A 272 -21.50 -5.79 5.42
C LEU A 272 -21.89 -4.86 6.60
N PRO A 273 -22.04 -5.32 7.85
CA PRO A 273 -22.37 -4.43 8.97
C PRO A 273 -21.29 -3.38 9.27
N GLU A 274 -20.01 -3.71 9.02
CA GLU A 274 -18.88 -2.80 9.27
C GLU A 274 -18.65 -1.78 8.14
N PHE A 275 -19.45 -1.87 7.07
CA PHE A 275 -19.38 -0.99 5.90
C PHE A 275 -20.66 -0.16 5.67
N GLY A 276 -21.49 -0.01 6.71
CA GLY A 276 -22.60 0.95 6.73
C GLY A 276 -23.96 0.41 6.24
N ASN A 277 -24.30 -0.83 6.58
CA ASN A 277 -25.71 -1.22 6.71
C ASN A 277 -26.01 -1.58 8.17
#